data_AF-Q4MYY0-F1
#
_entry.id   AF-Q4MYY0-F1
#
_cell.length_a   1.000
_cell.length_b   1.000
_cell.length_c   1.000
_cell.angle_alpha   90.00
_cell.angle_beta   90.00
_cell.angle_gamma   90.00
#
_symmetry.space_group_name_H-M   'P 1'
#
loop_
_entity.id
_entity.type
_entity.pdbx_description
1 polymer ?
#
loop_
_entity_poly.entity_id
_entity_poly.type
_entity_poly.pdbx_seq_one_letter_code
_entity_poly.pdbx_strand_id
1 'polypeptide(L)'
;MAEPVTAPSENTDSISSTDGSNTQFGDHGFPWFHRFMDKHHPKLVKTALFFSGLTLLFPLRIGLNSASYCLKRFKLDEEFFSLYVNRVHNAMEIGCMLAVTIGNIYVLSYGKYMEAISIAINWLVFLFEIVLLVVFISGGVLGRLTMFYWSLVASTFIYGLNQVCAFKMGGEDIVYFMASMPISGILTSFMQFCFLRAFGDRNIYNTDLLVVAFQLGVFIFISLISASIWTLAYLEQIPKNKNSKKLDDSNDKNKTITTCSSSNSIAQTKPNDSKGDGSTDENKMETESKKFTPHAISGMLMCIIGLGIIYAVYPGIAPGQIMDFENLQRLEMINLIVSALPSLIIALISEVTNYGPNKPWKGGNSFWHGFIIFVIIEIAVGIMIIFSLHHKHTALARSIIGKPVMASFLTMTYFTCHIIAIGVGFPGVDANSNGTIGTVNLFLSLLFMNLLELLGEGYVVEYKKYTETTWPTGGMTDCEALRFWLRRAAANAWISLKSSVTTDVRRKLLSSVR
;
A
#
# COMPACT_ATOMS: atom_id res chain seq x y z
N MET A 1 -81.04 -15.03 36.93
CA MET A 1 -81.53 -15.47 38.25
C MET A 1 -80.57 -16.56 38.72
N ALA A 2 -79.88 -16.29 39.84
CA ALA A 2 -79.08 -17.22 40.66
C ALA A 2 -77.78 -17.84 40.08
N GLU A 3 -76.69 -17.13 40.33
CA GLU A 3 -75.39 -17.58 40.92
C GLU A 3 -75.57 -18.51 42.17
N PRO A 4 -74.54 -19.08 42.88
CA PRO A 4 -73.08 -18.78 42.87
C PRO A 4 -72.04 -19.92 43.20
N VAL A 5 -70.73 -19.56 43.09
CA VAL A 5 -69.57 -19.78 44.03
C VAL A 5 -68.99 -21.20 44.23
N THR A 6 -67.67 -21.48 44.12
CA THR A 6 -66.51 -20.96 44.90
C THR A 6 -65.13 -20.96 44.16
N ALA A 7 -64.30 -19.94 44.46
CA ALA A 7 -62.83 -19.82 44.27
C ALA A 7 -62.07 -20.34 45.54
N PRO A 8 -60.76 -20.07 45.86
CA PRO A 8 -59.66 -19.35 45.15
C PRO A 8 -58.20 -19.94 45.31
N SER A 9 -57.22 -19.36 44.58
CA SER A 9 -55.88 -18.86 45.06
C SER A 9 -54.96 -18.56 43.85
N GLU A 10 -54.80 -17.30 43.43
CA GLU A 10 -53.66 -16.40 43.71
C GLU A 10 -52.26 -16.90 43.29
N ASN A 11 -51.71 -16.29 42.22
CA ASN A 11 -50.45 -15.55 42.29
C ASN A 11 -50.30 -14.62 41.07
N THR A 12 -50.44 -13.34 41.37
CA THR A 12 -49.97 -12.19 40.59
C THR A 12 -48.45 -12.17 40.53
N ASP A 13 -47.86 -11.85 39.38
CA ASP A 13 -46.70 -10.96 39.35
C ASP A 13 -46.63 -10.18 38.03
N SER A 14 -46.66 -8.87 38.23
CA SER A 14 -46.55 -7.78 37.29
C SER A 14 -45.17 -7.72 36.64
N ILE A 15 -45.12 -7.68 35.31
CA ILE A 15 -43.91 -7.27 34.58
C ILE A 15 -43.84 -5.74 34.65
N SER A 16 -43.02 -5.26 35.59
CA SER A 16 -42.62 -3.86 35.67
C SER A 16 -41.66 -3.54 34.52
N SER A 17 -42.15 -2.71 33.61
CA SER A 17 -41.35 -1.83 32.77
C SER A 17 -40.53 -0.90 33.66
N THR A 18 -39.21 -1.05 33.66
CA THR A 18 -38.29 0.01 34.07
C THR A 18 -37.28 0.25 32.96
N ASP A 19 -37.54 1.36 32.26
CA ASP A 19 -36.62 2.15 31.46
C ASP A 19 -35.25 2.28 32.12
N GLY A 20 -34.20 2.20 31.29
CA GLY A 20 -32.84 2.39 31.78
C GLY A 20 -31.72 2.43 30.73
N SER A 21 -31.99 2.79 29.48
CA SER A 21 -30.92 3.20 28.55
C SER A 21 -31.43 4.12 27.43
N ASN A 22 -31.97 5.28 27.83
CA ASN A 22 -32.13 6.40 26.90
C ASN A 22 -30.75 6.96 26.56
N THR A 23 -30.15 6.48 25.47
CA THR A 23 -29.13 7.25 24.73
C THR A 23 -29.83 8.44 24.07
N GLN A 24 -30.05 9.51 24.84
CA GLN A 24 -30.44 10.80 24.30
C GLN A 24 -29.23 11.45 23.61
N PHE A 25 -29.21 11.40 22.28
CA PHE A 25 -28.59 12.45 21.47
C PHE A 25 -29.36 12.62 20.17
N GLY A 26 -30.17 13.68 20.12
CA GLY A 26 -30.63 14.40 18.92
C GLY A 26 -31.03 13.58 17.68
N ASP A 27 -32.32 13.23 17.61
CA ASP A 27 -33.08 12.84 16.43
C ASP A 27 -33.13 13.94 15.34
N HIS A 28 -31.99 14.25 14.71
CA HIS A 28 -31.96 15.04 13.47
C HIS A 28 -31.18 14.37 12.33
N GLY A 29 -30.87 13.08 12.44
CA GLY A 29 -30.24 12.28 11.37
C GLY A 29 -31.13 11.11 10.98
N PHE A 30 -31.40 10.96 9.68
CA PHE A 30 -32.20 9.90 9.08
C PHE A 30 -32.03 8.51 9.75
N PRO A 31 -33.00 8.03 10.58
CA PRO A 31 -32.84 6.79 11.35
C PRO A 31 -32.70 5.53 10.50
N TRP A 32 -33.26 5.55 9.28
CA TRP A 32 -33.11 4.47 8.30
C TRP A 32 -31.67 4.37 7.79
N PHE A 33 -30.95 5.49 7.72
CA PHE A 33 -29.58 5.56 7.23
C PHE A 33 -28.60 4.96 8.24
N HIS A 34 -28.78 5.26 9.53
CA HIS A 34 -28.01 4.63 10.60
C HIS A 34 -28.19 3.11 10.61
N ARG A 35 -29.43 2.62 10.51
CA ARG A 35 -29.69 1.16 10.42
C ARG A 35 -29.07 0.53 9.18
N PHE A 36 -29.04 1.23 8.06
CA PHE A 36 -28.40 0.75 6.83
C PHE A 36 -26.89 0.60 7.02
N MET A 37 -26.24 1.62 7.59
CA MET A 37 -24.81 1.66 7.82
C MET A 37 -24.36 0.57 8.78
N ASP A 38 -25.04 0.41 9.91
CA ASP A 38 -24.77 -0.67 10.87
C ASP A 38 -24.91 -2.06 10.23
N LYS A 39 -25.98 -2.28 9.45
CA LYS A 39 -26.24 -3.58 8.82
C LYS A 39 -25.23 -3.94 7.72
N HIS A 40 -24.73 -2.95 6.99
CA HIS A 40 -23.85 -3.16 5.84
C HIS A 40 -22.38 -2.83 6.11
N HIS A 41 -22.04 -2.42 7.33
CA HIS A 41 -20.73 -1.99 7.76
C HIS A 41 -19.55 -2.87 7.29
N PRO A 42 -19.53 -4.21 7.49
CA PRO A 42 -18.39 -5.03 7.06
C PRO A 42 -18.20 -5.03 5.53
N LYS A 43 -19.29 -4.98 4.76
CA LYS A 43 -19.22 -4.88 3.30
C LYS A 43 -18.75 -3.49 2.85
N LEU A 44 -19.14 -2.45 3.58
CA LEU A 44 -18.70 -1.07 3.33
C LEU A 44 -17.19 -0.93 3.56
N VAL A 45 -16.63 -1.50 4.63
CA VAL A 45 -15.19 -1.47 4.92
C VAL A 45 -14.38 -2.16 3.82
N LYS A 46 -14.76 -3.38 3.43
CA LYS A 46 -14.10 -4.10 2.31
C LYS A 46 -14.13 -3.29 1.01
N THR A 47 -15.29 -2.70 0.69
CA THR A 47 -15.47 -1.87 -0.51
C THR A 47 -14.63 -0.58 -0.42
N ALA A 48 -14.59 0.07 0.75
CA ALA A 48 -13.79 1.26 0.98
C ALA A 48 -12.29 0.98 0.79
N LEU A 49 -11.78 -0.12 1.33
CA LEU A 49 -10.38 -0.55 1.17
C LEU A 49 -10.05 -0.88 -0.28
N PHE A 50 -10.95 -1.57 -1.00
CA PHE A 50 -10.78 -1.85 -2.42
C PHE A 50 -10.70 -0.57 -3.25
N PHE A 51 -11.62 0.39 -3.08
CA PHE A 51 -11.57 1.65 -3.83
C PHE A 51 -10.39 2.52 -3.41
N SER A 52 -10.03 2.54 -2.12
CA SER A 52 -8.85 3.27 -1.64
C SER A 52 -7.56 2.74 -2.25
N GLY A 53 -7.39 1.42 -2.34
CA GLY A 53 -6.22 0.81 -2.97
C GLY A 53 -6.22 0.97 -4.49
N LEU A 54 -7.39 0.97 -5.13
CA LEU A 54 -7.54 1.25 -6.56
C LEU A 54 -7.07 2.68 -6.90
N THR A 55 -7.42 3.66 -6.06
CA THR A 55 -7.05 5.07 -6.24
C THR A 55 -5.59 5.37 -5.89
N LEU A 56 -4.92 4.51 -5.11
CA LEU A 56 -3.63 4.79 -4.50
C LEU A 56 -2.55 5.19 -5.52
N LEU A 57 -2.46 4.46 -6.62
CA LEU A 57 -1.39 4.62 -7.60
C LEU A 57 -1.72 5.58 -8.74
N PHE A 58 -2.89 6.22 -8.75
CA PHE A 58 -3.32 7.09 -9.85
C PHE A 58 -2.33 8.21 -10.19
N PRO A 59 -1.75 8.96 -9.22
CA PRO A 59 -0.74 9.96 -9.53
C PRO A 59 0.49 9.36 -10.23
N LEU A 60 0.95 8.20 -9.74
CA LEU A 60 2.11 7.47 -10.29
C LEU A 60 1.84 6.96 -11.70
N ARG A 61 0.62 6.46 -11.96
CA ARG A 61 0.19 6.06 -13.31
C ARG A 61 0.16 7.24 -14.29
N ILE A 62 -0.31 8.41 -13.86
CA ILE A 62 -0.29 9.62 -14.71
C ILE A 62 1.15 10.11 -14.95
N GLY A 63 1.96 10.17 -13.91
CA GLY A 63 3.33 10.67 -13.99
C GLY A 63 4.24 9.80 -14.86
N LEU A 64 4.07 8.47 -14.81
CA LEU A 64 4.97 7.50 -15.43
C LEU A 64 4.38 6.82 -16.66
N ASN A 65 3.21 6.15 -16.55
CA ASN A 65 2.63 5.43 -17.68
C ASN A 65 2.21 6.38 -18.82
N SER A 66 1.78 7.59 -18.46
CA SER A 66 1.40 8.62 -19.42
C SER A 66 2.52 9.63 -19.72
N ALA A 67 3.76 9.36 -19.30
CA ALA A 67 4.91 10.27 -19.45
C ALA A 67 5.15 10.71 -20.90
N SER A 68 4.96 9.83 -21.88
CA SER A 68 5.13 10.15 -23.30
C SER A 68 4.14 11.22 -23.77
N TYR A 69 2.90 11.15 -23.30
CA TYR A 69 1.86 12.14 -23.62
C TYR A 69 2.10 13.44 -22.85
N CYS A 70 2.55 13.35 -21.59
CA CYS A 70 2.95 14.51 -20.79
C CYS A 70 4.07 15.31 -21.47
N LEU A 71 5.13 14.66 -21.96
CA LEU A 71 6.24 15.34 -22.65
C LEU A 71 5.77 16.07 -23.90
N LYS A 72 4.96 15.41 -24.73
CA LYS A 72 4.38 16.02 -25.95
C LYS A 72 3.47 17.20 -25.62
N ARG A 73 2.66 17.07 -24.57
CA ARG A 73 1.82 18.15 -24.02
C ARG A 73 2.65 19.37 -23.60
N PHE A 74 3.84 19.16 -23.03
CA PHE A 74 4.73 20.23 -22.60
C PHE A 74 5.75 20.66 -23.67
N LYS A 75 5.64 20.18 -24.91
CA LYS A 75 6.58 20.54 -26.00
C LYS A 75 8.04 20.28 -25.59
N LEU A 76 8.28 19.10 -25.03
CA LEU A 76 9.61 18.57 -24.76
C LEU A 76 9.89 17.46 -25.77
N ASP A 77 11.13 17.43 -26.26
CA ASP A 77 11.57 16.41 -27.20
C ASP A 77 11.64 15.03 -26.53
N GLU A 78 11.50 13.98 -27.34
CA GLU A 78 11.47 12.58 -26.87
C GLU A 78 12.81 12.16 -26.24
N GLU A 79 13.92 12.85 -26.55
CA GLU A 79 15.23 12.64 -25.92
C GLU A 79 15.23 12.85 -24.40
N PHE A 80 14.30 13.68 -23.89
CA PHE A 80 14.18 13.94 -22.46
C PHE A 80 13.33 12.89 -21.72
N PHE A 81 12.80 11.88 -22.41
CA PHE A 81 11.85 10.93 -21.85
C PHE A 81 12.36 10.26 -20.57
N SER A 82 13.51 9.59 -20.65
CA SER A 82 14.07 8.87 -19.52
C SER A 82 14.45 9.80 -18.36
N LEU A 83 14.95 11.00 -18.67
CA LEU A 83 15.30 11.99 -17.63
C LEU A 83 14.06 12.55 -16.93
N TYR A 84 12.97 12.77 -17.67
CA TYR A 84 11.70 13.23 -17.11
C TYR A 84 11.10 12.16 -16.20
N VAL A 85 11.00 10.91 -16.68
CA VAL A 85 10.45 9.79 -15.92
C VAL A 85 11.20 9.59 -14.61
N ASN A 86 12.53 9.49 -14.65
CA ASN A 86 13.33 9.29 -13.44
C ASN A 86 13.15 10.42 -12.42
N ARG A 87 13.16 11.69 -12.87
CA ARG A 87 12.98 12.83 -11.95
C ARG A 87 11.60 12.85 -11.31
N VAL A 88 10.55 12.63 -12.11
CA VAL A 88 9.17 12.58 -11.63
C VAL A 88 9.02 11.44 -10.63
N HIS A 89 9.48 10.24 -10.98
CA HIS A 89 9.41 9.07 -10.11
C HIS A 89 10.11 9.31 -8.76
N ASN A 90 11.39 9.71 -8.80
CA ASN A 90 12.18 9.94 -7.60
C ASN A 90 11.55 11.01 -6.70
N ALA A 91 11.07 12.11 -7.26
CA ALA A 91 10.44 13.16 -6.45
C ALA A 91 9.10 12.73 -5.84
N MET A 92 8.32 11.93 -6.57
CA MET A 92 7.08 11.35 -6.05
C MET A 92 7.40 10.38 -4.91
N GLU A 93 8.32 9.43 -5.09
CA GLU A 93 8.67 8.48 -4.03
C GLU A 93 9.20 9.16 -2.76
N ILE A 94 10.01 10.21 -2.88
CA ILE A 94 10.43 11.04 -1.72
C ILE A 94 9.21 11.67 -1.03
N GLY A 95 8.26 12.20 -1.80
CA GLY A 95 7.02 12.76 -1.27
C GLY A 95 6.19 11.73 -0.51
N CYS A 96 6.07 10.52 -1.07
CA CYS A 96 5.41 9.38 -0.43
C CYS A 96 6.10 8.99 0.88
N MET A 97 7.43 8.84 0.85
CA MET A 97 8.22 8.50 2.03
C MET A 97 8.08 9.53 3.15
N LEU A 98 8.09 10.81 2.82
CA LEU A 98 7.90 11.88 3.79
C LEU A 98 6.51 11.81 4.43
N ALA A 99 5.48 11.58 3.63
CA ALA A 99 4.11 11.40 4.10
C ALA A 99 3.96 10.18 5.02
N VAL A 100 4.47 9.02 4.61
CA VAL A 100 4.40 7.79 5.41
C VAL A 100 5.16 7.93 6.72
N THR A 101 6.28 8.66 6.72
CA THR A 101 7.03 9.00 7.94
C THR A 101 6.18 9.84 8.90
N ILE A 102 5.59 10.93 8.41
CA ILE A 102 4.74 11.83 9.20
C ILE A 102 3.51 11.08 9.74
N GLY A 103 2.85 10.29 8.90
CA GLY A 103 1.71 9.46 9.29
C GLY A 103 2.07 8.47 10.38
N ASN A 104 3.22 7.80 10.27
CA ASN A 104 3.69 6.86 11.30
C ASN A 104 4.03 7.56 12.61
N ILE A 105 4.67 8.74 12.58
CA ILE A 105 4.92 9.54 13.79
C ILE A 105 3.60 9.84 14.50
N TYR A 106 2.56 10.25 13.75
CA TYR A 106 1.24 10.51 14.32
C TYR A 106 0.60 9.27 14.94
N VAL A 107 0.64 8.12 14.23
CA VAL A 107 0.09 6.85 14.71
C VAL A 107 0.79 6.38 15.99
N LEU A 108 2.12 6.53 16.07
CA LEU A 108 2.91 6.11 17.23
C LEU A 108 2.78 7.06 18.43
N SER A 109 2.61 8.36 18.19
CA SER A 109 2.60 9.37 19.25
C SER A 109 1.21 9.65 19.82
N TYR A 110 0.18 9.74 18.98
CA TYR A 110 -1.14 10.23 19.42
C TYR A 110 -2.29 9.29 19.02
N GLY A 111 -2.38 8.91 17.74
CA GLY A 111 -3.32 7.89 17.22
C GLY A 111 -4.82 8.07 17.54
N LYS A 112 -5.25 9.17 18.17
CA LYS A 112 -6.58 9.28 18.80
C LYS A 112 -7.71 9.60 17.83
N TYR A 113 -7.43 10.26 16.70
CA TYR A 113 -8.42 10.74 15.74
C TYR A 113 -8.25 10.13 14.34
N MET A 114 -7.79 8.87 14.28
CA MET A 114 -7.48 8.20 13.01
C MET A 114 -8.69 8.13 12.07
N GLU A 115 -9.90 7.89 12.59
CA GLU A 115 -11.12 7.80 11.79
C GLU A 115 -11.40 9.14 11.08
N ALA A 116 -11.44 10.24 11.83
CA ALA A 116 -11.69 11.57 11.27
C ALA A 116 -10.59 12.03 10.31
N ILE A 117 -9.32 11.74 10.65
CA ILE A 117 -8.17 12.07 9.80
C ILE A 117 -8.21 11.25 8.50
N SER A 118 -8.56 9.97 8.56
CA SER A 118 -8.66 9.11 7.37
C SER A 118 -9.75 9.60 6.40
N ILE A 119 -10.89 10.06 6.92
CA ILE A 119 -11.96 10.66 6.12
C ILE A 119 -11.45 11.94 5.44
N ALA A 120 -10.82 12.83 6.20
CA ALA A 120 -10.28 14.08 5.66
C ALA A 120 -9.22 13.83 4.57
N ILE A 121 -8.34 12.84 4.76
CA ILE A 121 -7.32 12.48 3.78
C ILE A 121 -7.94 11.89 2.51
N ASN A 122 -8.97 11.03 2.61
CA ASN A 122 -9.64 10.49 1.42
C ASN A 122 -10.31 11.59 0.59
N TRP A 123 -10.94 12.58 1.23
CA TRP A 123 -11.44 13.76 0.52
C TRP A 123 -10.31 14.61 -0.07
N LEU A 124 -9.17 14.71 0.61
CA LEU A 124 -8.01 15.41 0.09
C LEU A 124 -7.41 14.72 -1.15
N VAL A 125 -7.41 13.38 -1.20
CA VAL A 125 -7.04 12.62 -2.42
C VAL A 125 -7.93 13.06 -3.58
N PHE A 126 -9.26 13.04 -3.41
CA PHE A 126 -10.21 13.48 -4.44
C PHE A 126 -9.96 14.93 -4.88
N LEU A 127 -9.76 15.86 -3.95
CA LEU A 127 -9.50 17.26 -4.27
C LEU A 127 -8.20 17.44 -5.06
N PHE A 128 -7.14 16.69 -4.73
CA PHE A 128 -5.87 16.79 -5.45
C PHE A 128 -5.91 16.17 -6.84
N GLU A 129 -6.76 15.18 -7.09
CA GLU A 129 -7.03 14.70 -8.45
C GLU A 129 -7.68 15.79 -9.32
N ILE A 130 -8.57 16.61 -8.74
CA ILE A 130 -9.13 17.80 -9.42
C ILE A 130 -8.03 18.82 -9.70
N VAL A 131 -7.17 19.11 -8.71
CA VAL A 131 -6.03 20.04 -8.88
C VAL A 131 -5.10 19.55 -10.00
N LEU A 132 -4.80 18.25 -10.06
CA LEU A 132 -3.98 17.66 -11.12
C LEU A 132 -4.61 17.88 -12.50
N LEU A 133 -5.92 17.65 -12.65
CA LEU A 133 -6.62 17.91 -13.90
C LEU A 133 -6.53 19.39 -14.30
N VAL A 134 -6.86 20.30 -13.38
CA VAL A 134 -6.84 21.75 -13.63
C VAL A 134 -5.44 22.20 -14.03
N VAL A 135 -4.40 21.76 -13.32
CA VAL A 135 -3.02 22.13 -13.63
C VAL A 135 -2.60 21.58 -14.99
N PHE A 136 -2.96 20.34 -15.31
CA PHE A 136 -2.61 19.68 -16.57
C PHE A 136 -3.25 20.35 -17.80
N ILE A 137 -4.53 20.71 -17.72
CA ILE A 137 -5.23 21.40 -18.82
C ILE A 137 -4.83 22.89 -18.93
N SER A 138 -4.38 23.50 -17.83
CA SER A 138 -3.97 24.91 -17.81
C SER A 138 -2.65 25.19 -18.53
N GLY A 139 -2.36 26.48 -18.77
CA GLY A 139 -1.05 26.93 -19.25
C GLY A 139 -0.89 27.02 -20.77
N GLY A 140 -1.99 26.99 -21.53
CA GLY A 140 -1.98 27.16 -22.98
C GLY A 140 -1.12 26.11 -23.69
N VAL A 141 -0.49 26.50 -24.80
CA VAL A 141 0.25 25.60 -25.70
C VAL A 141 1.46 24.95 -25.00
N LEU A 142 2.20 25.69 -24.17
CA LEU A 142 3.40 25.18 -23.49
C LEU A 142 3.09 24.42 -22.20
N GLY A 143 1.94 24.67 -21.58
CA GLY A 143 1.54 24.07 -20.30
C GLY A 143 2.41 24.53 -19.12
N ARG A 144 1.96 24.27 -17.89
CA ARG A 144 2.70 24.61 -16.67
C ARG A 144 3.46 23.40 -16.12
N LEU A 145 4.51 22.97 -16.82
CA LEU A 145 5.29 21.76 -16.46
C LEU A 145 5.71 21.71 -14.99
N THR A 146 6.32 22.78 -14.46
CA THR A 146 6.80 22.81 -13.08
C THR A 146 5.66 22.72 -12.06
N MET A 147 4.51 23.35 -12.33
CA MET A 147 3.35 23.24 -11.45
C MET A 147 2.75 21.84 -11.50
N PHE A 148 2.69 21.23 -12.69
CA PHE A 148 2.22 19.86 -12.85
C PHE A 148 3.10 18.87 -12.08
N TYR A 149 4.42 19.03 -12.21
CA TYR A 149 5.41 18.27 -11.46
C TYR A 149 5.19 18.33 -9.95
N TRP A 150 5.13 19.53 -9.37
CA TRP A 150 4.93 19.68 -7.92
C TRP A 150 3.52 19.26 -7.47
N SER A 151 2.52 19.35 -8.35
CA SER A 151 1.17 18.82 -8.06
C SER A 151 1.17 17.30 -8.00
N LEU A 152 1.94 16.61 -8.86
CA LEU A 152 2.13 15.15 -8.77
C LEU A 152 2.81 14.77 -7.46
N VAL A 153 3.85 15.49 -7.05
CA VAL A 153 4.54 15.26 -5.77
C VAL A 153 3.61 15.50 -4.58
N ALA A 154 2.82 16.58 -4.60
CA ALA A 154 1.87 16.89 -3.54
C ALA A 154 0.71 15.87 -3.46
N SER A 155 0.15 15.48 -4.60
CA SER A 155 -0.84 14.38 -4.66
C SER A 155 -0.25 13.08 -4.13
N THR A 156 1.04 12.87 -4.40
CA THR A 156 1.76 11.70 -3.93
C THR A 156 1.93 11.65 -2.42
N PHE A 157 2.30 12.79 -1.85
CA PHE A 157 2.36 12.97 -0.42
C PHE A 157 0.99 12.64 0.24
N ILE A 158 -0.11 13.08 -0.36
CA ILE A 158 -1.45 12.82 0.20
C ILE A 158 -1.82 11.34 0.10
N TYR A 159 -1.52 10.65 -1.00
CA TYR A 159 -1.77 9.22 -1.04
C TYR A 159 -0.90 8.46 -0.03
N GLY A 160 0.35 8.90 0.22
CA GLY A 160 1.22 8.28 1.23
C GLY A 160 0.59 8.35 2.63
N LEU A 161 -0.05 9.48 2.98
CA LEU A 161 -0.86 9.60 4.19
C LEU A 161 -2.09 8.68 4.16
N ASN A 162 -2.75 8.57 3.00
CA ASN A 162 -3.90 7.68 2.85
C ASN A 162 -3.50 6.21 3.04
N GLN A 163 -2.32 5.82 2.55
CA GLN A 163 -1.77 4.48 2.73
C GLN A 163 -1.57 4.16 4.21
N VAL A 164 -0.99 5.07 5.01
CA VAL A 164 -0.86 4.88 6.46
C VAL A 164 -2.23 4.70 7.12
N CYS A 165 -3.24 5.49 6.71
CA CYS A 165 -4.60 5.35 7.23
C CYS A 165 -5.20 3.98 6.89
N ALA A 166 -5.06 3.53 5.64
CA ALA A 166 -5.56 2.24 5.21
C ALA A 166 -4.91 1.07 5.96
N PHE A 167 -3.59 1.11 6.16
CA PHE A 167 -2.88 0.08 6.93
C PHE A 167 -3.20 0.10 8.42
N LYS A 168 -3.49 1.28 9.00
CA LYS A 168 -3.91 1.37 10.40
C LYS A 168 -5.34 0.84 10.62
N MET A 169 -6.24 1.12 9.69
CA MET A 169 -7.68 0.87 9.81
C MET A 169 -8.14 -0.41 9.11
N GLY A 170 -7.29 -1.00 8.26
CA GLY A 170 -7.67 -2.06 7.33
C GLY A 170 -7.94 -3.41 7.98
N GLY A 171 -7.27 -3.75 9.09
CA GLY A 171 -7.53 -4.98 9.81
C GLY A 171 -7.36 -6.21 8.91
N GLU A 172 -8.27 -7.18 9.13
CA GLU A 172 -8.33 -8.41 8.33
C GLU A 172 -8.78 -8.17 6.87
N ASP A 173 -9.31 -6.98 6.57
CA ASP A 173 -9.80 -6.60 5.24
C ASP A 173 -8.72 -5.91 4.38
N ILE A 174 -7.50 -5.70 4.90
CA ILE A 174 -6.39 -5.08 4.14
C ILE A 174 -6.04 -5.84 2.85
N VAL A 175 -6.40 -7.12 2.76
CA VAL A 175 -6.28 -7.93 1.53
C VAL A 175 -6.97 -7.31 0.32
N TYR A 176 -8.09 -6.61 0.53
CA TYR A 176 -8.84 -5.94 -0.54
C TYR A 176 -8.11 -4.72 -1.09
N PHE A 177 -7.47 -3.96 -0.18
CA PHE A 177 -6.59 -2.87 -0.55
C PHE A 177 -5.43 -3.38 -1.41
N MET A 178 -4.77 -4.46 -0.97
CA MET A 178 -3.66 -5.08 -1.70
C MET A 178 -4.05 -5.60 -3.08
N ALA A 179 -5.22 -6.26 -3.19
CA ALA A 179 -5.71 -6.80 -4.45
C ALA A 179 -6.06 -5.72 -5.49
N SER A 180 -6.54 -4.56 -5.04
CA SER A 180 -6.95 -3.47 -5.92
C SER A 180 -5.79 -2.67 -6.54
N MET A 181 -4.62 -2.64 -5.88
CA MET A 181 -3.44 -1.91 -6.38
C MET A 181 -2.99 -2.34 -7.79
N PRO A 182 -2.76 -3.63 -8.10
CA PRO A 182 -2.38 -4.03 -9.46
C PRO A 182 -3.52 -3.83 -10.48
N ILE A 183 -4.78 -3.92 -10.05
CA ILE A 183 -5.95 -3.67 -10.92
C ILE A 183 -5.95 -2.22 -11.43
N SER A 184 -5.48 -1.25 -10.63
CA SER A 184 -5.35 0.15 -11.07
C SER A 184 -4.47 0.30 -12.32
N GLY A 185 -3.43 -0.54 -12.45
CA GLY A 185 -2.55 -0.55 -13.61
C GLY A 185 -3.27 -1.08 -14.85
N ILE A 186 -3.97 -2.21 -14.72
CA ILE A 186 -4.81 -2.78 -15.79
C ILE A 186 -5.86 -1.76 -16.24
N LEU A 187 -6.52 -1.11 -15.29
CA LEU A 187 -7.52 -0.09 -15.54
C LEU A 187 -6.95 1.08 -16.34
N THR A 188 -5.79 1.61 -15.95
CA THR A 188 -5.13 2.71 -16.66
C THR A 188 -4.81 2.35 -18.11
N SER A 189 -4.23 1.16 -18.33
CA SER A 189 -3.90 0.67 -19.67
C SER A 189 -5.14 0.44 -20.53
N PHE A 190 -6.21 -0.09 -19.94
CA PHE A 190 -7.49 -0.27 -20.62
C PHE A 190 -8.10 1.09 -21.02
N MET A 191 -8.10 2.08 -20.13
CA MET A 191 -8.55 3.44 -20.44
C MET A 191 -7.78 4.05 -21.60
N GLN A 192 -6.46 3.93 -21.59
CA GLN A 192 -5.60 4.43 -22.66
C GLN A 192 -5.93 3.77 -24.00
N PHE A 193 -6.06 2.44 -24.01
CA PHE A 193 -6.44 1.68 -25.20
C PHE A 193 -7.81 2.11 -25.76
N CYS A 194 -8.84 2.18 -24.90
CA CYS A 194 -10.18 2.61 -25.30
C CYS A 194 -10.18 4.02 -25.87
N PHE A 195 -9.44 4.93 -25.24
CA PHE A 195 -9.38 6.32 -25.70
C PHE A 195 -8.70 6.44 -27.07
N LEU A 196 -7.54 5.81 -27.25
CA LEU A 196 -6.82 5.84 -28.53
C LEU A 196 -7.62 5.20 -29.67
N ARG A 197 -8.43 4.18 -29.35
CA ARG A 197 -9.31 3.56 -30.35
C ARG A 197 -10.45 4.49 -30.78
N ALA A 198 -10.98 5.31 -29.88
CA ALA A 198 -12.08 6.22 -30.17
C ALA A 198 -11.62 7.57 -30.76
N PHE A 199 -10.50 8.12 -30.26
CA PHE A 199 -10.04 9.49 -30.54
C PHE A 199 -8.55 9.57 -30.89
N GLY A 200 -8.00 8.50 -31.48
CA GLY A 200 -6.57 8.40 -31.82
C GLY A 200 -6.11 9.25 -33.01
N ASP A 201 -7.04 9.80 -33.80
CA ASP A 201 -6.69 10.64 -34.95
C ASP A 201 -6.16 12.01 -34.50
N ARG A 202 -4.84 12.17 -34.63
CA ARG A 202 -4.10 13.39 -34.25
C ARG A 202 -4.36 14.58 -35.17
N ASN A 203 -4.94 14.36 -36.36
CA ASN A 203 -5.25 15.46 -37.28
C ASN A 203 -6.50 16.24 -36.85
N ILE A 204 -7.38 15.59 -36.09
CA ILE A 204 -8.65 16.16 -35.64
C ILE A 204 -8.57 16.55 -34.17
N TYR A 205 -7.93 15.72 -33.34
CA TYR A 205 -7.91 15.90 -31.89
C TYR A 205 -6.50 16.17 -31.37
N ASN A 206 -6.40 16.98 -30.31
CA ASN A 206 -5.19 17.05 -29.49
C ASN A 206 -5.10 15.80 -28.60
N THR A 207 -4.84 14.65 -29.22
CA THR A 207 -4.87 13.33 -28.59
C THR A 207 -3.96 13.27 -27.37
N ASP A 208 -2.78 13.90 -27.38
CA ASP A 208 -1.83 13.86 -26.27
C ASP A 208 -2.36 14.55 -25.00
N LEU A 209 -3.09 15.67 -25.15
CA LEU A 209 -3.78 16.33 -24.04
C LEU A 209 -5.01 15.50 -23.60
N LEU A 210 -5.80 15.05 -24.57
CA LEU A 210 -7.14 14.51 -24.31
C LEU A 210 -7.09 13.10 -23.68
N VAL A 211 -6.09 12.27 -24.02
CA VAL A 211 -5.87 10.95 -23.39
C VAL A 211 -5.69 11.10 -21.88
N VAL A 212 -4.77 11.98 -21.47
CA VAL A 212 -4.42 12.16 -20.05
C VAL A 212 -5.54 12.88 -19.31
N ALA A 213 -6.18 13.88 -19.93
CA ALA A 213 -7.33 14.56 -19.35
C ALA A 213 -8.52 13.61 -19.13
N PHE A 214 -8.75 12.67 -20.06
CA PHE A 214 -9.78 11.63 -19.90
C PHE A 214 -9.46 10.69 -18.74
N GLN A 215 -8.22 10.18 -18.65
CA GLN A 215 -7.79 9.34 -17.52
C GLN A 215 -8.00 10.04 -16.17
N LEU A 216 -7.54 11.30 -16.06
CA LEU A 216 -7.74 12.14 -14.87
C LEU A 216 -9.24 12.32 -14.55
N GLY A 217 -10.08 12.55 -15.56
CA GLY A 217 -11.53 12.65 -15.39
C GLY A 217 -12.15 11.40 -14.76
N VAL A 218 -11.74 10.21 -15.21
CA VAL A 218 -12.23 8.96 -14.60
C VAL A 218 -11.64 8.73 -13.21
N PHE A 219 -10.38 9.10 -12.98
CA PHE A 219 -9.75 9.01 -11.66
C PHE A 219 -10.44 9.91 -10.63
N ILE A 220 -10.87 11.11 -11.01
CA ILE A 220 -11.70 12.00 -10.18
C ILE A 220 -13.03 11.32 -9.81
N PHE A 221 -13.69 10.67 -10.77
CA PHE A 221 -14.94 9.96 -10.50
C PHE A 221 -14.74 8.78 -9.52
N ILE A 222 -13.69 7.97 -9.73
CA ILE A 222 -13.38 6.82 -8.85
C ILE A 222 -12.97 7.29 -7.45
N SER A 223 -12.17 8.37 -7.35
CA SER A 223 -11.78 8.94 -6.05
C SER A 223 -12.94 9.58 -5.29
N LEU A 224 -13.92 10.16 -5.99
CA LEU A 224 -15.17 10.62 -5.37
C LEU A 224 -15.95 9.46 -4.75
N ILE A 225 -16.09 8.34 -5.49
CA ILE A 225 -16.72 7.12 -4.99
C ILE A 225 -15.94 6.59 -3.77
N SER A 226 -14.61 6.53 -3.88
CA SER A 226 -13.73 6.08 -2.81
C SER A 226 -13.92 6.91 -1.54
N ALA A 227 -13.86 8.25 -1.63
CA ALA A 227 -14.04 9.15 -0.49
C ALA A 227 -15.44 9.06 0.13
N SER A 228 -16.47 8.91 -0.71
CA SER A 228 -17.85 8.74 -0.26
C SER A 228 -18.01 7.44 0.51
N ILE A 229 -17.59 6.30 -0.05
CA ILE A 229 -17.70 4.98 0.59
C ILE A 229 -16.83 4.93 1.85
N TRP A 230 -15.63 5.52 1.85
CA TRP A 230 -14.78 5.61 3.03
C TRP A 230 -15.44 6.41 4.15
N THR A 231 -16.07 7.53 3.82
CA THR A 231 -16.85 8.32 4.78
C THR A 231 -17.98 7.47 5.37
N LEU A 232 -18.72 6.75 4.52
CA LEU A 232 -19.78 5.85 4.97
C LEU A 232 -19.24 4.71 5.86
N ALA A 233 -18.06 4.17 5.58
CA ALA A 233 -17.50 3.08 6.37
C ALA A 233 -17.06 3.53 7.79
N TYR A 234 -16.61 4.78 7.96
CA TYR A 234 -15.95 5.21 9.20
C TYR A 234 -16.63 6.35 9.97
N LEU A 235 -17.65 7.02 9.41
CA LEU A 235 -18.31 8.16 10.06
C LEU A 235 -18.97 7.80 11.41
N GLU A 236 -19.67 6.66 11.46
CA GLU A 236 -20.36 6.21 12.68
C GLU A 236 -19.41 5.63 13.75
N GLN A 237 -18.18 5.28 13.36
CA GLN A 237 -17.18 4.81 14.30
C GLN A 237 -16.63 5.94 15.18
N ILE A 238 -16.65 7.20 14.69
CA ILE A 238 -16.17 8.38 15.43
C ILE A 238 -16.89 8.55 16.79
N PRO A 239 -18.23 8.62 16.87
CA PRO A 239 -18.92 8.75 18.16
C PRO A 239 -18.81 7.48 19.01
N LYS A 240 -18.87 6.29 18.41
CA LYS A 240 -18.74 5.00 19.12
C LYS A 240 -17.40 4.89 19.87
N ASN A 241 -16.30 5.23 19.20
CA ASN A 241 -14.95 5.16 19.79
C ASN A 241 -14.68 6.29 20.81
N LYS A 242 -15.36 7.44 20.70
CA LYS A 242 -15.32 8.48 21.75
C LYS A 242 -16.01 8.04 23.04
N ASN A 243 -17.14 7.34 22.93
CA ASN A 243 -17.92 6.89 24.08
C ASN A 243 -17.25 5.73 24.81
N SER A 244 -16.68 4.75 24.09
CA SER A 244 -15.91 3.65 24.70
C SER A 244 -14.70 4.16 25.48
N LYS A 245 -13.89 5.06 24.89
CA LYS A 245 -12.72 5.64 25.55
C LYS A 245 -13.08 6.51 26.77
N LYS A 246 -14.24 7.16 26.77
CA LYS A 246 -14.71 7.93 27.92
C LYS A 246 -15.12 7.02 29.09
N LEU A 247 -15.61 5.81 28.82
CA LEU A 247 -15.85 4.79 29.84
C LEU A 247 -14.53 4.24 30.40
N ASP A 248 -13.54 3.94 29.56
CA ASP A 248 -12.23 3.43 30.00
C ASP A 248 -11.45 4.45 30.86
N ASP A 249 -11.40 5.72 30.43
CA ASP A 249 -10.77 6.82 31.20
C ASP A 249 -11.48 7.06 32.56
N SER A 250 -12.77 6.71 32.67
CA SER A 250 -13.54 6.82 33.91
C SER A 250 -13.28 5.63 34.84
N ASN A 251 -13.11 4.43 34.28
CA ASN A 251 -12.77 3.23 35.05
C ASN A 251 -11.33 3.26 35.59
N ASP A 252 -10.35 3.78 34.84
CA ASP A 252 -8.98 3.93 35.35
C ASP A 252 -8.87 4.99 36.46
N LYS A 253 -9.70 6.05 36.41
CA LYS A 253 -9.78 7.05 37.50
C LYS A 253 -10.41 6.48 38.76
N ASN A 254 -11.42 5.63 38.66
CA ASN A 254 -12.02 4.96 39.82
C ASN A 254 -11.10 3.90 40.43
N LYS A 255 -10.26 3.24 39.62
CA LYS A 255 -9.27 2.25 40.10
C LYS A 255 -8.14 2.88 40.92
N THR A 256 -7.91 4.18 40.77
CA THR A 256 -6.89 4.92 41.53
C THR A 256 -7.38 5.36 42.93
N ILE A 257 -8.68 5.28 43.21
CA ILE A 257 -9.26 5.72 44.49
C ILE A 257 -9.41 4.58 45.52
N THR A 258 -9.17 3.31 45.16
CA THR A 258 -9.42 2.16 46.04
C THR A 258 -8.19 1.30 46.34
N THR A 259 -7.04 1.89 46.68
CA THR A 259 -5.95 1.14 47.36
C THR A 259 -5.12 2.03 48.26
N CYS A 260 -5.64 2.34 49.45
CA CYS A 260 -4.83 2.63 50.64
C CYS A 260 -5.54 2.03 51.87
N SER A 261 -5.24 0.76 52.21
CA SER A 261 -5.40 0.21 53.56
C SER A 261 -4.73 -1.17 53.66
N SER A 262 -3.58 -1.20 54.33
CA SER A 262 -3.14 -2.20 55.31
C SER A 262 -2.77 -3.65 54.90
N SER A 263 -1.45 -3.87 54.89
CA SER A 263 -0.70 -4.81 55.77
C SER A 263 -0.72 -6.34 55.57
N ASN A 264 0.50 -6.82 55.26
CA ASN A 264 1.23 -7.98 55.79
C ASN A 264 0.93 -9.44 55.36
N SER A 265 2.02 -10.06 54.87
CA SER A 265 2.60 -11.38 55.22
C SER A 265 2.53 -12.56 54.23
N ILE A 266 3.74 -12.94 53.77
CA ILE A 266 4.37 -14.29 53.76
C ILE A 266 3.72 -15.44 52.95
N ALA A 267 4.43 -15.79 51.87
CA ALA A 267 4.90 -17.11 51.39
C ALA A 267 3.98 -18.36 51.24
N GLN A 268 4.34 -19.12 50.20
CA GLN A 268 4.32 -20.59 50.04
C GLN A 268 3.27 -21.30 49.14
N THR A 269 3.84 -22.04 48.17
CA THR A 269 3.49 -23.37 47.64
C THR A 269 2.18 -23.65 46.85
N LYS A 270 2.36 -24.15 45.62
CA LYS A 270 1.49 -25.12 44.89
C LYS A 270 1.52 -26.50 45.61
N PRO A 271 0.64 -27.52 45.38
CA PRO A 271 -0.05 -27.85 44.11
C PRO A 271 -1.47 -28.51 44.21
N ASN A 272 -1.99 -28.95 43.05
CA ASN A 272 -2.94 -30.05 42.76
C ASN A 272 -4.35 -29.73 42.23
N ASP A 273 -4.53 -30.07 40.94
CA ASP A 273 -5.46 -31.04 40.35
C ASP A 273 -6.99 -30.99 40.55
N SER A 274 -7.65 -30.91 39.38
CA SER A 274 -8.74 -31.76 38.89
C SER A 274 -10.20 -31.25 38.88
N LYS A 275 -10.75 -31.34 37.65
CA LYS A 275 -12.14 -31.57 37.22
C LYS A 275 -13.12 -30.38 37.10
N GLY A 276 -13.18 -29.85 35.87
CA GLY A 276 -14.33 -29.95 34.96
C GLY A 276 -15.70 -29.44 35.41
N ASP A 277 -16.19 -28.41 34.73
CA ASP A 277 -17.52 -28.46 34.11
C ASP A 277 -17.57 -27.52 32.90
N GLY A 278 -18.32 -27.92 31.87
CA GLY A 278 -18.47 -27.20 30.63
C GLY A 278 -19.62 -26.20 30.71
N SER A 279 -19.38 -24.97 30.26
CA SER A 279 -20.42 -24.09 29.75
C SER A 279 -19.83 -23.16 28.71
N THR A 280 -20.37 -23.31 27.50
CA THR A 280 -20.03 -22.60 26.27
C THR A 280 -20.49 -21.14 26.38
N ASP A 281 -19.58 -20.23 26.73
CA ASP A 281 -19.81 -18.79 26.59
C ASP A 281 -19.19 -18.29 25.28
N GLU A 282 -19.92 -18.55 24.20
CA GLU A 282 -19.86 -17.77 22.97
C GLU A 282 -20.43 -16.38 23.26
N ASN A 283 -19.60 -15.46 23.75
CA ASN A 283 -19.75 -14.00 23.57
C ASN A 283 -18.60 -13.26 24.27
N LYS A 284 -17.41 -13.35 23.67
CA LYS A 284 -16.33 -12.38 23.90
C LYS A 284 -15.80 -11.90 22.56
N MET A 285 -16.60 -11.07 21.90
CA MET A 285 -16.08 -10.12 20.92
C MET A 285 -15.61 -8.88 21.69
N GLU A 286 -14.62 -9.07 22.57
CA GLU A 286 -13.90 -7.99 23.22
C GLU A 286 -12.67 -7.69 22.39
N THR A 287 -12.53 -6.40 22.05
CA THR A 287 -11.40 -5.74 21.43
C THR A 287 -10.14 -5.91 22.30
N GLU A 288 -9.58 -7.12 22.39
CA GLU A 288 -8.22 -7.29 22.86
C GLU A 288 -7.32 -6.54 21.88
N SER A 289 -6.59 -5.54 22.37
CA SER A 289 -5.44 -4.99 21.66
C SER A 289 -4.50 -6.16 21.36
N LYS A 290 -4.55 -6.70 20.13
CA LYS A 290 -3.69 -7.80 19.72
C LYS A 290 -2.23 -7.37 19.97
N LYS A 291 -1.62 -7.92 21.03
CA LYS A 291 -0.23 -7.68 21.38
C LYS A 291 0.64 -8.30 20.29
N PHE A 292 1.75 -7.65 19.97
CA PHE A 292 2.71 -8.16 18.99
C PHE A 292 3.05 -9.62 19.29
N THR A 293 2.90 -10.50 18.30
CA THR A 293 3.32 -11.89 18.40
C THR A 293 4.53 -12.15 17.51
N PRO A 294 5.45 -13.06 17.91
CA PRO A 294 6.60 -13.43 17.07
C PRO A 294 6.22 -13.92 15.66
N HIS A 295 4.98 -14.37 15.47
CA HIS A 295 4.46 -14.83 14.19
C HIS A 295 4.41 -13.69 13.14
N ALA A 296 4.30 -12.43 13.56
CA ALA A 296 4.32 -11.28 12.67
C ALA A 296 5.68 -11.05 11.99
N ILE A 297 6.79 -11.51 12.58
CA ILE A 297 8.15 -11.26 12.08
C ILE A 297 8.34 -11.79 10.66
N SER A 298 7.85 -12.99 10.40
CA SER A 298 7.95 -13.59 9.07
C SER A 298 7.23 -12.77 7.99
N GLY A 299 6.01 -12.28 8.27
CA GLY A 299 5.28 -11.39 7.37
C GLY A 299 6.00 -10.04 7.19
N MET A 300 6.61 -9.51 8.25
CA MET A 300 7.42 -8.28 8.14
C MET A 300 8.63 -8.47 7.23
N LEU A 301 9.36 -9.58 7.37
CA LEU A 301 10.49 -9.89 6.49
C LEU A 301 10.07 -10.08 5.04
N MET A 302 8.91 -10.71 4.79
CA MET A 302 8.35 -10.83 3.44
C MET A 302 8.09 -9.45 2.81
N CYS A 303 7.51 -8.52 3.57
CA CYS A 303 7.24 -7.16 3.09
C CYS A 303 8.53 -6.37 2.89
N ILE A 304 9.39 -6.31 3.91
CA ILE A 304 10.59 -5.47 3.88
C ILE A 304 11.52 -5.95 2.78
N ILE A 305 11.89 -7.23 2.79
CA ILE A 305 12.86 -7.75 1.84
C ILE A 305 12.24 -7.86 0.44
N GLY A 306 11.01 -8.37 0.33
CA GLY A 306 10.34 -8.53 -0.96
C GLY A 306 10.05 -7.19 -1.65
N LEU A 307 9.55 -6.17 -0.93
CA LEU A 307 9.36 -4.84 -1.51
C LEU A 307 10.67 -4.09 -1.72
N GLY A 308 11.70 -4.37 -0.92
CA GLY A 308 13.00 -3.75 -1.06
C GLY A 308 13.75 -4.19 -2.32
N ILE A 309 13.90 -5.50 -2.46
CA ILE A 309 14.83 -6.08 -3.44
C ILE A 309 14.33 -5.88 -4.86
N ILE A 310 13.03 -6.03 -5.12
CA ILE A 310 12.42 -5.82 -6.44
C ILE A 310 12.92 -4.54 -7.12
N TYR A 311 13.00 -3.42 -6.39
CA TYR A 311 13.42 -2.12 -6.93
C TYR A 311 14.93 -1.93 -7.09
N ALA A 312 15.74 -2.80 -6.47
CA ALA A 312 17.18 -2.83 -6.71
C ALA A 312 17.53 -3.30 -8.13
N VAL A 313 16.69 -4.18 -8.71
CA VAL A 313 16.93 -4.82 -10.01
C VAL A 313 15.91 -4.40 -11.06
N TYR A 314 14.64 -4.28 -10.73
CA TYR A 314 13.56 -3.93 -11.65
C TYR A 314 12.97 -2.55 -11.32
N PRO A 315 12.74 -1.66 -12.30
CA PRO A 315 12.97 -1.81 -13.73
C PRO A 315 14.39 -1.42 -14.18
N GLY A 316 15.22 -0.86 -13.27
CA GLY A 316 16.48 -0.21 -13.65
C GLY A 316 17.50 -1.10 -14.35
N ILE A 317 17.66 -2.35 -13.90
CA ILE A 317 18.59 -3.33 -14.44
C ILE A 317 17.86 -4.29 -15.39
N ALA A 318 16.87 -5.01 -14.89
CA ALA A 318 16.02 -5.89 -15.69
C ALA A 318 14.66 -5.20 -15.96
N PRO A 319 14.11 -5.27 -17.18
CA PRO A 319 14.58 -6.08 -18.31
C PRO A 319 15.56 -5.33 -19.23
N GLY A 320 15.65 -4.00 -19.10
CA GLY A 320 16.25 -3.11 -20.10
C GLY A 320 17.74 -3.28 -20.36
N GLN A 321 18.51 -3.90 -19.45
CA GLN A 321 19.93 -4.22 -19.70
C GLN A 321 20.13 -5.64 -20.28
N ILE A 322 19.07 -6.44 -20.40
CA ILE A 322 19.15 -7.89 -20.71
C ILE A 322 18.50 -8.22 -22.05
N MET A 323 17.47 -7.46 -22.47
CA MET A 323 16.70 -7.71 -23.69
C MET A 323 16.44 -6.45 -24.51
N ASP A 324 16.13 -6.66 -25.80
CA ASP A 324 15.78 -5.61 -26.75
C ASP A 324 14.42 -4.96 -26.44
N PHE A 325 14.25 -3.74 -26.94
CA PHE A 325 13.09 -2.88 -26.65
C PHE A 325 11.72 -3.48 -27.05
N GLU A 326 11.63 -4.20 -28.17
CA GLU A 326 10.37 -4.83 -28.60
C GLU A 326 9.90 -5.91 -27.62
N ASN A 327 10.83 -6.75 -27.15
CA ASN A 327 10.55 -7.81 -26.19
C ASN A 327 10.26 -7.23 -24.79
N LEU A 328 10.93 -6.13 -24.43
CA LEU A 328 10.65 -5.36 -23.21
C LEU A 328 9.19 -4.89 -23.15
N GLN A 329 8.67 -4.26 -24.19
CA GLN A 329 7.28 -3.78 -24.21
C GLN A 329 6.26 -4.92 -24.07
N ARG A 330 6.49 -6.04 -24.78
CA ARG A 330 5.65 -7.24 -24.66
C ARG A 330 5.68 -7.81 -23.25
N LEU A 331 6.85 -7.84 -22.62
CA LEU A 331 7.02 -8.32 -21.25
C LEU A 331 6.28 -7.45 -20.25
N GLU A 332 6.37 -6.12 -20.36
CA GLU A 332 5.67 -5.19 -19.46
C GLU A 332 4.15 -5.37 -19.54
N MET A 333 3.61 -5.57 -20.74
CA MET A 333 2.18 -5.87 -20.93
C MET A 333 1.77 -7.20 -20.25
N ILE A 334 2.56 -8.26 -20.42
CA ILE A 334 2.29 -9.55 -19.78
C ILE A 334 2.37 -9.42 -18.26
N ASN A 335 3.40 -8.73 -17.75
CA ASN A 335 3.61 -8.51 -16.33
C ASN A 335 2.42 -7.78 -15.70
N LEU A 336 1.87 -6.79 -16.39
CA LEU A 336 0.71 -6.04 -15.91
C LEU A 336 -0.50 -6.95 -15.63
N ILE A 337 -0.72 -7.98 -16.45
CA ILE A 337 -1.83 -8.93 -16.29
C ILE A 337 -1.49 -9.98 -15.21
N VAL A 338 -0.30 -10.59 -15.30
CA VAL A 338 0.13 -11.65 -14.40
C VAL A 338 0.24 -11.15 -12.95
N SER A 339 0.72 -9.92 -12.76
CA SER A 339 0.89 -9.31 -11.43
C SER A 339 -0.40 -9.11 -10.65
N ALA A 340 -1.56 -9.02 -11.30
CA ALA A 340 -2.83 -8.88 -10.58
C ALA A 340 -3.29 -10.21 -9.97
N LEU A 341 -2.89 -11.35 -10.55
CA LEU A 341 -3.43 -12.66 -10.18
C LEU A 341 -3.08 -13.05 -8.74
N PRO A 342 -1.82 -12.95 -8.24
CA PRO A 342 -1.53 -13.40 -6.89
C PRO A 342 -2.29 -12.64 -5.81
N SER A 343 -2.36 -11.31 -5.90
CA SER A 343 -3.08 -10.50 -4.90
C SER A 343 -4.59 -10.76 -4.93
N LEU A 344 -5.18 -10.98 -6.12
CA LEU A 344 -6.57 -11.37 -6.27
C LEU A 344 -6.86 -12.77 -5.68
N ILE A 345 -5.99 -13.74 -5.96
CA ILE A 345 -6.11 -15.10 -5.41
C ILE A 345 -6.03 -15.06 -3.88
N ILE A 346 -5.09 -14.28 -3.33
CA ILE A 346 -4.95 -14.12 -1.88
C ILE A 346 -6.21 -13.51 -1.25
N ALA A 347 -6.76 -12.45 -1.84
CA ALA A 347 -8.02 -11.86 -1.37
C ALA A 347 -9.18 -12.85 -1.44
N LEU A 348 -9.27 -13.66 -2.52
CA LEU A 348 -10.29 -14.68 -2.67
C LEU A 348 -10.15 -15.81 -1.64
N ILE A 349 -8.93 -16.29 -1.38
CA ILE A 349 -8.65 -17.28 -0.32
C ILE A 349 -9.06 -16.71 1.05
N SER A 350 -8.75 -15.45 1.32
CA SER A 350 -9.13 -14.76 2.55
C SER A 350 -10.64 -14.57 2.74
N GLU A 351 -11.41 -14.53 1.66
CA GLU A 351 -12.87 -14.41 1.73
C GLU A 351 -13.57 -15.76 1.82
N VAL A 352 -13.10 -16.75 1.06
CA VAL A 352 -13.77 -18.04 0.92
C VAL A 352 -13.34 -19.03 2.01
N THR A 353 -12.16 -18.86 2.60
CA THR A 353 -11.59 -19.80 3.56
C THR A 353 -11.35 -19.17 4.93
N ASN A 354 -11.42 -20.00 5.97
CA ASN A 354 -11.04 -19.60 7.33
C ASN A 354 -9.52 -19.67 7.59
N TYR A 355 -8.73 -20.03 6.56
CA TYR A 355 -7.27 -20.23 6.63
C TYR A 355 -6.52 -19.22 5.75
N GLY A 356 -7.08 -18.02 5.56
CA GLY A 356 -6.43 -16.95 4.83
C GLY A 356 -5.24 -16.32 5.57
N PRO A 357 -4.35 -15.60 4.86
CA PRO A 357 -3.21 -14.91 5.48
C PRO A 357 -3.63 -13.73 6.37
N ASN A 358 -4.86 -13.25 6.22
CA ASN A 358 -5.49 -12.24 7.08
C ASN A 358 -5.97 -12.78 8.45
N LYS A 359 -5.76 -14.07 8.73
CA LYS A 359 -6.05 -14.70 10.02
C LYS A 359 -4.75 -15.00 10.79
N PRO A 360 -4.79 -15.21 12.12
CA PRO A 360 -3.58 -15.52 12.90
C PRO A 360 -2.87 -16.80 12.40
N TRP A 361 -1.55 -16.77 12.30
CA TRP A 361 -0.71 -17.85 11.76
C TRP A 361 -0.30 -18.83 12.87
N LYS A 362 -1.29 -19.50 13.47
CA LYS A 362 -1.09 -20.49 14.53
C LYS A 362 -1.69 -21.84 14.12
N GLY A 363 -1.15 -22.93 14.68
CA GLY A 363 -1.61 -24.29 14.42
C GLY A 363 -1.62 -24.63 12.93
N GLY A 364 -2.76 -25.04 12.39
CA GLY A 364 -2.91 -25.36 10.96
C GLY A 364 -2.71 -24.19 10.00
N ASN A 365 -2.86 -22.94 10.46
CA ASN A 365 -2.65 -21.74 9.64
C ASN A 365 -1.19 -21.24 9.63
N SER A 366 -0.26 -22.00 10.23
CA SER A 366 1.17 -21.65 10.27
C SER A 366 1.87 -21.80 8.91
N PHE A 367 1.25 -22.45 7.94
CA PHE A 367 1.85 -22.69 6.62
C PHE A 367 2.21 -21.39 5.87
N TRP A 368 1.52 -20.27 6.15
CA TRP A 368 1.82 -18.97 5.56
C TRP A 368 3.24 -18.49 5.87
N HIS A 369 3.85 -18.91 6.97
CA HIS A 369 5.27 -18.66 7.26
C HIS A 369 6.19 -19.17 6.14
N GLY A 370 5.82 -20.28 5.49
CA GLY A 370 6.59 -20.91 4.42
C GLY A 370 6.72 -20.06 3.15
N PHE A 371 5.86 -19.04 2.96
CA PHE A 371 5.90 -18.16 1.80
C PHE A 371 7.15 -17.26 1.76
N ILE A 372 7.97 -17.25 2.82
CA ILE A 372 9.30 -16.64 2.82
C ILE A 372 10.21 -17.24 1.73
N ILE A 373 9.92 -18.46 1.26
CA ILE A 373 10.63 -19.08 0.14
C ILE A 373 10.61 -18.23 -1.13
N PHE A 374 9.52 -17.48 -1.38
CA PHE A 374 9.43 -16.60 -2.55
C PHE A 374 10.45 -15.46 -2.48
N VAL A 375 10.73 -14.94 -1.28
CA VAL A 375 11.78 -13.94 -1.06
C VAL A 375 13.17 -14.53 -1.33
N ILE A 376 13.40 -15.79 -0.94
CA ILE A 376 14.67 -16.48 -1.21
C ILE A 376 14.87 -16.67 -2.71
N ILE A 377 13.81 -17.09 -3.42
CA ILE A 377 13.83 -17.21 -4.89
C ILE A 377 14.07 -15.86 -5.54
N GLU A 378 13.41 -14.80 -5.06
CA GLU A 378 13.60 -13.44 -5.53
C GLU A 378 15.07 -12.98 -5.39
N ILE A 379 15.67 -13.17 -4.21
CA ILE A 379 17.10 -12.88 -3.97
C ILE A 379 18.00 -13.65 -4.94
N ALA A 380 17.75 -14.96 -5.10
CA ALA A 380 18.55 -15.80 -5.97
C ALA A 380 18.49 -15.32 -7.43
N VAL A 381 17.29 -14.99 -7.93
CA VAL A 381 17.11 -14.46 -9.29
C VAL A 381 17.77 -13.09 -9.45
N GLY A 382 17.65 -12.20 -8.46
CA GLY A 382 18.32 -10.89 -8.47
C GLY A 382 19.85 -11.02 -8.55
N ILE A 383 20.43 -11.92 -7.75
CA ILE A 383 21.87 -12.22 -7.80
C ILE A 383 22.26 -12.79 -9.16
N MET A 384 21.49 -13.72 -9.73
CA MET A 384 21.73 -14.28 -11.05
C MET A 384 21.77 -13.20 -12.15
N ILE A 385 20.85 -12.22 -12.09
CA ILE A 385 20.79 -11.11 -13.03
C ILE A 385 22.04 -10.22 -12.90
N ILE A 386 22.38 -9.78 -11.68
CA ILE A 386 23.54 -8.91 -11.45
C ILE A 386 24.84 -9.63 -11.84
N PHE A 387 25.00 -10.89 -11.44
CA PHE A 387 26.17 -11.71 -11.78
C PHE A 387 26.34 -11.85 -13.30
N SER A 388 25.24 -12.05 -14.02
CA SER A 388 25.28 -12.19 -15.49
C SER A 388 25.82 -10.93 -16.17
N LEU A 389 25.54 -9.74 -15.62
CA LEU A 389 26.01 -8.47 -16.17
C LEU A 389 27.51 -8.20 -15.95
N HIS A 390 28.09 -8.78 -14.89
CA HIS A 390 29.52 -8.63 -14.57
C HIS A 390 30.36 -9.73 -15.19
N HIS A 391 29.80 -10.93 -15.37
CA HIS A 391 30.52 -12.12 -15.87
C HIS A 391 29.92 -12.64 -17.18
N LYS A 392 29.92 -11.79 -18.21
CA LYS A 392 29.29 -12.06 -19.52
C LYS A 392 29.79 -13.31 -20.25
N HIS A 393 31.01 -13.76 -19.96
CA HIS A 393 31.60 -14.96 -20.58
C HIS A 393 31.13 -16.28 -19.95
N THR A 394 30.38 -16.25 -18.85
CA THR A 394 29.88 -17.46 -18.19
C THR A 394 28.75 -18.10 -18.97
N ALA A 395 28.57 -19.43 -18.81
CA ALA A 395 27.45 -20.14 -19.43
C ALA A 395 26.09 -19.59 -18.96
N LEU A 396 26.02 -19.13 -17.71
CA LEU A 396 24.85 -18.46 -17.14
C LEU A 396 24.52 -17.15 -17.86
N ALA A 397 25.50 -16.27 -18.01
CA ALA A 397 25.27 -14.99 -18.67
C ALA A 397 24.84 -15.16 -20.13
N ARG A 398 25.43 -16.13 -20.85
CA ARG A 398 25.06 -16.46 -22.24
C ARG A 398 23.64 -17.04 -22.39
N SER A 399 23.08 -17.65 -21.34
CA SER A 399 21.70 -18.16 -21.38
C SER A 399 20.65 -17.10 -21.05
N ILE A 400 21.07 -15.99 -20.42
CA ILE A 400 20.19 -14.91 -19.97
C ILE A 400 20.27 -13.70 -20.92
N ILE A 401 21.47 -13.17 -21.17
CA ILE A 401 21.69 -11.95 -21.95
C ILE A 401 21.43 -12.21 -23.43
N GLY A 402 20.60 -11.36 -24.06
CA GLY A 402 20.24 -11.48 -25.47
C GLY A 402 19.34 -12.69 -25.79
N LYS A 403 18.80 -13.37 -24.76
CA LYS A 403 17.85 -14.47 -24.89
C LYS A 403 16.49 -14.05 -24.29
N PRO A 404 15.55 -13.54 -25.11
CA PRO A 404 14.35 -12.87 -24.61
C PRO A 404 13.45 -13.79 -23.79
N VAL A 405 13.36 -15.08 -24.12
CA VAL A 405 12.51 -16.05 -23.39
C VAL A 405 13.01 -16.26 -21.97
N MET A 406 14.31 -16.54 -21.78
CA MET A 406 14.89 -16.77 -20.46
C MET A 406 14.89 -15.50 -19.61
N ALA A 407 15.27 -14.37 -20.19
CA ALA A 407 15.24 -13.08 -19.51
C ALA A 407 13.82 -12.68 -19.07
N SER A 408 12.82 -12.94 -19.92
CA SER A 408 11.40 -12.73 -19.59
C SER A 408 10.95 -13.66 -18.46
N PHE A 409 11.30 -14.94 -18.53
CA PHE A 409 10.97 -15.91 -17.48
C PHE A 409 11.52 -15.49 -16.12
N LEU A 410 12.82 -15.17 -16.04
CA LEU A 410 13.46 -14.75 -14.79
C LEU A 410 12.85 -13.45 -14.26
N THR A 411 12.61 -12.46 -15.13
CA THR A 411 12.01 -11.19 -14.70
C THR A 411 10.57 -11.38 -14.21
N MET A 412 9.78 -12.25 -14.84
CA MET A 412 8.42 -12.58 -14.40
C MET A 412 8.41 -13.35 -13.09
N THR A 413 9.32 -14.33 -12.92
CA THR A 413 9.47 -15.03 -11.65
C THR A 413 9.83 -14.06 -10.54
N TYR A 414 10.81 -13.19 -10.77
CA TYR A 414 11.25 -12.16 -9.83
C TYR A 414 10.09 -11.27 -9.39
N PHE A 415 9.35 -10.70 -10.35
CA PHE A 415 8.21 -9.84 -10.08
C PHE A 415 7.04 -10.58 -9.38
N THR A 416 6.74 -11.80 -9.80
CA THR A 416 5.64 -12.59 -9.22
C THR A 416 5.95 -13.00 -7.77
N CYS A 417 7.20 -13.38 -7.48
CA CYS A 417 7.66 -13.69 -6.13
C CYS A 417 7.47 -12.49 -5.20
N HIS A 418 7.87 -11.30 -5.66
CA HIS A 418 7.65 -10.05 -4.96
C HIS A 418 6.16 -9.82 -4.62
N ILE A 419 5.25 -9.91 -5.62
CA ILE A 419 3.82 -9.68 -5.42
C ILE A 419 3.21 -10.69 -4.43
N ILE A 420 3.61 -11.96 -4.51
CA ILE A 420 3.18 -12.99 -3.56
C ILE A 420 3.66 -12.64 -2.14
N ALA A 421 4.93 -12.25 -1.98
CA ALA A 421 5.52 -11.92 -0.69
C ALA A 421 4.79 -10.76 -0.01
N ILE A 422 4.53 -9.65 -0.72
CA ILE A 422 3.80 -8.51 -0.15
C ILE A 422 2.30 -8.83 0.06
N GLY A 423 1.70 -9.62 -0.85
CA GLY A 423 0.29 -9.98 -0.79
C GLY A 423 -0.03 -10.85 0.43
N VAL A 424 0.88 -11.73 0.83
CA VAL A 424 0.76 -12.54 2.06
C VAL A 424 1.27 -11.77 3.28
N GLY A 425 2.41 -11.09 3.14
CA GLY A 425 3.12 -10.44 4.23
C GLY A 425 2.30 -9.35 4.91
N PHE A 426 1.72 -8.42 4.15
CA PHE A 426 1.02 -7.27 4.73
C PHE A 426 -0.23 -7.66 5.54
N PRO A 427 -1.16 -8.47 4.99
CA PRO A 427 -2.25 -9.04 5.78
C PRO A 427 -1.78 -9.88 6.96
N GLY A 428 -0.69 -10.64 6.77
CA GLY A 428 -0.09 -11.48 7.80
C GLY A 428 0.42 -10.70 9.00
N VAL A 429 1.04 -9.54 8.77
CA VAL A 429 1.52 -8.67 9.85
C VAL A 429 0.35 -8.19 10.68
N ASP A 430 -0.69 -7.65 10.07
CA ASP A 430 -1.83 -7.11 10.81
C ASP A 430 -2.61 -8.22 11.56
N ALA A 431 -2.78 -9.38 10.93
CA ALA A 431 -3.43 -10.53 11.55
C ALA A 431 -2.72 -11.07 12.80
N ASN A 432 -1.38 -11.03 12.81
CA ASN A 432 -0.53 -11.55 13.88
C ASN A 432 0.00 -10.47 14.84
N SER A 433 -0.34 -9.21 14.62
CA SER A 433 0.01 -8.08 15.47
C SER A 433 -1.16 -7.11 15.54
N ASN A 434 -1.00 -5.87 15.10
CA ASN A 434 -2.05 -4.87 15.04
C ASN A 434 -1.72 -3.80 13.98
N GLY A 435 -2.71 -2.95 13.68
CA GLY A 435 -2.56 -1.93 12.64
C GLY A 435 -1.43 -0.92 12.89
N THR A 436 -0.99 -0.70 14.15
CA THR A 436 0.19 0.15 14.41
C THR A 436 1.47 -0.53 13.93
N ILE A 437 1.64 -1.83 14.20
CA ILE A 437 2.78 -2.58 13.65
C ILE A 437 2.66 -2.72 12.13
N GLY A 438 1.44 -2.83 11.60
CA GLY A 438 1.16 -2.76 10.17
C GLY A 438 1.71 -1.49 9.51
N THR A 439 1.47 -0.31 10.11
CA THR A 439 2.00 0.95 9.57
C THR A 439 3.52 1.08 9.71
N VAL A 440 4.10 0.57 10.80
CA VAL A 440 5.56 0.53 10.99
C VAL A 440 6.20 -0.39 9.94
N ASN A 441 5.59 -1.54 9.67
CA ASN A 441 6.05 -2.45 8.63
C ASN A 441 5.97 -1.81 7.24
N LEU A 442 4.89 -1.08 6.94
CA LEU A 442 4.78 -0.28 5.72
C LEU A 442 5.92 0.74 5.61
N PHE A 443 6.19 1.51 6.67
CA PHE A 443 7.29 2.48 6.69
C PHE A 443 8.64 1.83 6.43
N LEU A 444 8.96 0.74 7.14
CA LEU A 444 10.23 0.03 6.95
C LEU A 444 10.36 -0.55 5.54
N SER A 445 9.26 -1.09 5.00
CA SER A 445 9.24 -1.67 3.65
C SER A 445 9.48 -0.59 2.59
N LEU A 446 8.80 0.55 2.69
CA LEU A 446 8.98 1.66 1.75
C LEU A 446 10.34 2.34 1.90
N LEU A 447 10.87 2.47 3.13
CA LEU A 447 12.21 3.00 3.37
C LEU A 447 13.28 2.13 2.72
N PHE A 448 13.19 0.82 2.90
CA PHE A 448 14.13 -0.12 2.33
C PHE A 448 14.02 -0.19 0.80
N MET A 449 12.79 -0.12 0.27
CA MET A 449 12.51 0.01 -1.16
C MET A 449 13.15 1.25 -1.78
N ASN A 450 12.87 2.43 -1.23
CA ASN A 450 13.42 3.70 -1.74
C ASN A 450 14.95 3.72 -1.68
N LEU A 451 15.55 3.17 -0.63
CA LEU A 451 17.01 3.07 -0.52
C LEU A 451 17.61 2.19 -1.62
N LEU A 452 17.03 1.01 -1.85
CA LEU A 452 17.52 0.08 -2.85
C LEU A 452 17.23 0.53 -4.28
N GLU A 453 16.11 1.22 -4.51
CA GLU A 453 15.78 1.83 -5.80
C GLU A 453 16.82 2.89 -6.21
N LEU A 454 17.12 3.83 -5.31
CA LEU A 454 18.13 4.86 -5.54
C LEU A 454 19.52 4.24 -5.79
N LEU A 455 19.86 3.18 -5.05
CA LEU A 455 21.10 2.44 -5.27
C LEU A 455 21.11 1.72 -6.62
N GLY A 456 20.00 1.09 -7.02
CA GLY A 456 19.84 0.44 -8.32
C GLY A 456 19.99 1.42 -9.48
N GLU A 457 19.35 2.59 -9.40
CA GLU A 457 19.51 3.67 -10.38
C GLU A 457 20.97 4.13 -10.47
N GLY A 458 21.59 4.44 -9.32
CA GLY A 458 22.97 4.90 -9.26
C GLY A 458 23.97 3.86 -9.79
N TYR A 459 23.70 2.58 -9.57
CA TYR A 459 24.48 1.46 -10.13
C TYR A 459 24.38 1.44 -11.66
N VAL A 460 23.18 1.52 -12.23
CA VAL A 460 22.98 1.51 -13.69
C VAL A 460 23.69 2.68 -14.37
N VAL A 461 23.63 3.87 -13.75
CA VAL A 461 24.35 5.06 -14.23
C VAL A 461 25.86 4.85 -14.26
N GLU A 462 26.42 4.20 -13.24
CA GLU A 462 27.86 3.90 -13.23
C GLU A 462 28.21 2.79 -14.23
N TYR A 463 27.42 1.72 -14.27
CA TYR A 463 27.62 0.56 -15.15
C TYR A 463 27.74 0.96 -16.61
N LYS A 464 26.87 1.87 -17.08
CA LYS A 464 26.85 2.36 -18.46
C LYS A 464 28.07 3.16 -18.89
N LYS A 465 28.94 3.60 -17.96
CA LYS A 465 30.17 4.34 -18.29
C LYS A 465 31.28 3.43 -18.83
N TYR A 466 31.17 2.12 -18.62
CA TYR A 466 32.22 1.18 -18.89
C TYR A 466 31.84 0.19 -20.00
N THR A 467 32.84 -0.23 -20.74
CA THR A 467 32.75 -1.31 -21.72
C THR A 467 33.56 -2.50 -21.23
N GLU A 468 33.43 -3.67 -21.87
CA GLU A 468 34.17 -4.87 -21.46
C GLU A 468 35.70 -4.67 -21.44
N THR A 469 36.21 -3.80 -22.31
CA THR A 469 37.64 -3.48 -22.39
C THR A 469 38.10 -2.46 -21.35
N THR A 470 37.18 -1.64 -20.82
CA THR A 470 37.46 -0.58 -19.85
C THR A 470 36.92 -0.91 -18.47
N TRP A 471 36.80 -2.21 -18.15
CA TRP A 471 36.13 -2.67 -16.95
C TRP A 471 36.86 -2.21 -15.67
N PRO A 472 36.20 -1.45 -14.77
CA PRO A 472 36.87 -0.74 -13.68
C PRO A 472 37.32 -1.67 -12.55
N THR A 473 36.73 -2.85 -12.43
CA THR A 473 37.07 -3.84 -11.40
C THR A 473 37.89 -5.01 -11.95
N GLY A 474 38.53 -4.84 -13.12
CA GLY A 474 39.45 -5.82 -13.66
C GLY A 474 40.64 -6.03 -12.72
N GLY A 475 40.85 -7.27 -12.27
CA GLY A 475 41.95 -7.63 -11.37
C GLY A 475 41.71 -7.31 -9.88
N MET A 476 40.53 -6.81 -9.50
CA MET A 476 40.14 -6.65 -8.09
C MET A 476 39.61 -7.97 -7.52
N THR A 477 39.67 -8.13 -6.20
CA THR A 477 38.94 -9.22 -5.52
C THR A 477 37.43 -8.95 -5.54
N ASP A 478 36.60 -9.99 -5.43
CA ASP A 478 35.13 -9.87 -5.48
C ASP A 478 34.58 -8.88 -4.44
N CYS A 479 35.18 -8.84 -3.24
CA CYS A 479 34.78 -7.92 -2.17
C CYS A 479 35.14 -6.47 -2.49
N GLU A 480 36.33 -6.23 -3.05
CA GLU A 480 36.75 -4.89 -3.49
C GLU A 480 35.91 -4.39 -4.65
N ALA A 481 35.60 -5.28 -5.61
CA ALA A 481 34.72 -4.99 -6.72
C ALA A 481 33.31 -4.61 -6.22
N LEU A 482 32.72 -5.42 -5.34
CA LEU A 482 31.41 -5.11 -4.75
C LEU A 482 31.41 -3.76 -4.02
N ARG A 483 32.45 -3.49 -3.23
CA ARG A 483 32.59 -2.21 -2.52
C ARG A 483 32.73 -1.03 -3.47
N PHE A 484 33.47 -1.19 -4.57
CA PHE A 484 33.59 -0.18 -5.62
C PHE A 484 32.20 0.15 -6.20
N TRP A 485 31.46 -0.86 -6.64
CA TRP A 485 30.14 -0.68 -7.25
C TRP A 485 29.13 -0.05 -6.29
N LEU A 486 29.06 -0.52 -5.04
CA LEU A 486 28.17 0.06 -4.03
C LEU A 486 28.52 1.53 -3.73
N ARG A 487 29.80 1.87 -3.62
CA ARG A 487 30.24 3.24 -3.34
C ARG A 487 29.90 4.19 -4.49
N ARG A 488 30.12 3.75 -5.74
CA ARG A 488 29.79 4.54 -6.94
C ARG A 488 28.28 4.67 -7.13
N ALA A 489 27.54 3.58 -6.91
CA ALA A 489 26.09 3.58 -6.92
C ALA A 489 25.53 4.60 -5.92
N ALA A 490 25.99 4.59 -4.67
CA ALA A 490 25.58 5.56 -3.65
C ALA A 490 25.92 7.01 -4.02
N ALA A 491 27.09 7.26 -4.64
CA ALA A 491 27.46 8.59 -5.08
C ALA A 491 26.53 9.11 -6.21
N ASN A 492 26.22 8.27 -7.20
CA ASN A 492 25.30 8.63 -8.28
C ASN A 492 23.86 8.76 -7.78
N ALA A 493 23.43 7.90 -6.85
CA ALA A 493 22.14 7.96 -6.18
C ALA A 493 21.93 9.32 -5.50
N TRP A 494 22.94 9.81 -4.78
CA TRP A 494 22.91 11.12 -4.15
C TRP A 494 22.77 12.27 -5.15
N ILE A 495 23.44 12.18 -6.31
CA ILE A 495 23.33 13.16 -7.39
C ILE A 495 21.91 13.14 -7.97
N SER A 496 21.35 11.96 -8.23
CA SER A 496 19.98 11.79 -8.74
C SER A 496 18.95 12.39 -7.77
N LEU A 497 19.08 12.09 -6.48
CA LEU A 497 18.24 12.63 -5.41
C LEU A 497 18.27 14.17 -5.39
N LYS A 498 19.47 14.76 -5.37
CA LYS A 498 19.65 16.21 -5.40
C LYS A 498 19.05 16.84 -6.68
N SER A 499 19.11 16.13 -7.80
CA SER A 499 18.58 16.62 -9.08
C SER A 499 17.05 16.61 -9.15
N SER A 500 16.39 15.80 -8.31
CA SER A 500 14.94 15.65 -8.25
C SER A 500 14.26 16.82 -7.51
N VAL A 501 14.98 17.52 -6.64
CA VAL A 501 14.49 18.75 -6.01
C VAL A 501 14.87 19.94 -6.89
N THR A 502 13.99 20.33 -7.81
CA THR A 502 14.24 21.46 -8.74
C THR A 502 13.10 22.46 -8.81
N THR A 503 13.45 23.73 -8.89
CA THR A 503 12.51 24.87 -9.02
C THR A 503 12.14 25.16 -10.47
N ASP A 504 12.91 24.68 -11.45
CA ASP A 504 12.65 24.85 -12.88
C ASP A 504 12.97 23.55 -13.63
N VAL A 505 11.96 22.68 -13.70
CA VAL A 505 12.07 21.36 -14.34
C VAL A 505 12.47 21.50 -15.80
N ARG A 506 11.87 22.44 -16.53
CA ARG A 506 12.13 22.64 -17.97
C ARG A 506 13.58 23.03 -18.20
N ARG A 507 14.06 24.09 -17.53
CA ARG A 507 15.44 24.55 -17.69
C ARG A 507 16.43 23.45 -17.34
N LYS A 508 16.14 22.68 -16.29
CA LYS A 508 17.04 21.63 -15.83
C LYS A 508 17.11 20.46 -16.82
N LEU A 509 16.00 20.06 -17.42
CA LEU A 509 15.98 19.05 -18.49
C LEU A 509 16.82 19.51 -19.69
N LEU A 510 16.57 20.74 -20.18
CA LEU A 510 17.30 21.31 -21.31
C LEU A 510 18.81 21.47 -21.05
N SER A 511 19.22 21.68 -19.80
CA SER A 511 20.63 21.78 -19.41
C SER A 511 21.37 20.44 -19.30
N SER A 512 20.66 19.31 -19.35
CA SER A 512 21.26 17.97 -19.18
C SER A 512 21.68 17.31 -20.49
N VAL A 513 21.31 17.90 -21.64
CA VAL A 513 21.62 17.38 -22.99
C VAL A 513 22.62 18.29 -23.74
N ARG A 514 22.88 19.50 -23.23
CA ARG A 514 24.04 20.32 -23.63
C ARG A 514 25.25 19.94 -22.79
#